data_AF-A0A843DK32-F1
#
_entry.id   AF-A0A843DK32-F1
#
_cell.length_a   1.000
_cell.length_b   1.000
_cell.length_c   1.000
_cell.angle_alpha   90.00
_cell.angle_beta   90.00
_cell.angle_gamma   90.00
#
_symmetry.space_group_name_H-M   'P 1'
#
loop_
_entity.id
_entity.type
_entity.pdbx_description
1 polymer ?
#
loop_
_entity_poly.entity_id
_entity_poly.type
_entity_poly.pdbx_seq_one_letter_code
_entity_poly.pdbx_strand_id
1 'polypeptide(L)' 'AFLDVPFSHIHIHDNDGTSDSHAALGEGNINMTAVCEAVRRYGVSCPVIECGTLDASLASKKVLEALL' A
#
# COMPACT_ATOMS: atom_id res chain seq x y z
N ALA A 1 -20.23 -7.38 6.37
CA ALA A 1 -18.97 -6.78 5.86
C ALA A 1 -17.92 -7.90 5.79
N PHE A 2 -16.77 -7.68 5.14
CA PHE A 2 -15.70 -8.70 5.14
C PHE A 2 -15.10 -8.91 6.55
N LEU A 3 -14.91 -7.82 7.31
CA LEU A 3 -14.44 -7.86 8.70
C LEU A 3 -15.57 -7.55 9.68
N ASP A 4 -15.53 -8.20 10.85
CA ASP A 4 -16.46 -7.95 11.96
C ASP A 4 -16.11 -6.68 12.75
N VAL A 5 -14.84 -6.24 12.68
CA VAL A 5 -14.34 -5.00 13.30
C VAL A 5 -13.55 -4.17 12.29
N PRO A 6 -13.47 -2.84 12.45
CA PRO A 6 -12.60 -2.01 11.64
C PRO A 6 -11.14 -2.42 11.81
N PHE A 7 -10.39 -2.49 10.71
CA PHE A 7 -8.93 -2.63 10.77
C PHE A 7 -8.29 -1.29 11.16
N SER A 8 -7.20 -1.35 11.92
CA SER A 8 -6.54 -0.15 12.48
C SER A 8 -5.16 0.12 11.90
N HIS A 9 -4.59 -0.83 11.16
CA HIS A 9 -3.20 -0.79 10.71
C HIS A 9 -3.07 -1.50 9.36
N ILE A 10 -2.24 -0.97 8.47
CA ILE A 10 -1.98 -1.58 7.16
C ILE A 10 -0.50 -1.45 6.79
N HIS A 11 0.00 -2.51 6.16
CA HIS A 11 1.27 -2.49 5.45
C HIS A 11 0.97 -2.35 3.96
N ILE A 12 1.74 -1.52 3.27
CA ILE A 12 1.59 -1.24 1.84
C ILE A 12 2.92 -1.53 1.14
N HIS A 13 2.83 -2.40 0.15
CA HIS A 13 3.89 -2.76 -0.79
C HIS A 13 3.25 -3.34 -2.05
N ASP A 14 4.05 -3.56 -3.09
CA ASP A 14 3.59 -4.12 -4.37
C ASP A 14 4.12 -5.54 -4.60
N ASN A 15 3.46 -6.26 -5.50
CA ASN A 15 3.89 -7.56 -6.04
C ASN A 15 3.13 -7.88 -7.34
N ASP A 16 3.49 -9.00 -7.98
CA ASP A 16 2.86 -9.46 -9.23
C ASP A 16 1.79 -10.55 -9.01
N GLY A 17 1.44 -10.84 -7.75
CA GLY A 17 0.51 -11.91 -7.37
C GLY A 17 1.13 -13.31 -7.31
N THR A 18 2.43 -13.48 -7.57
CA THR A 18 3.11 -14.78 -7.52
C THR A 18 3.97 -14.97 -6.27
N SER A 19 4.45 -13.89 -5.68
CA SER A 19 5.29 -13.90 -4.48
C SER A 19 5.05 -12.67 -3.62
N ASP A 20 5.38 -12.77 -2.33
CA ASP A 20 5.39 -11.62 -1.42
C ASP A 20 6.72 -10.87 -1.56
N SER A 21 6.88 -10.15 -2.68
CA SER A 21 8.19 -9.58 -3.08
C SER A 21 8.57 -8.28 -2.37
N HIS A 22 7.64 -7.62 -1.67
CA HIS A 22 7.86 -6.31 -1.03
C HIS A 22 8.46 -5.28 -2.02
N ALA A 23 7.92 -5.24 -3.24
CA ALA A 23 8.39 -4.37 -4.30
C ALA A 23 7.90 -2.93 -4.08
N ALA A 24 8.56 -1.96 -4.74
CA ALA A 24 8.10 -0.58 -4.68
C ALA A 24 6.75 -0.42 -5.39
N LEU A 25 5.94 0.54 -4.95
CA LEU A 25 4.64 0.82 -5.56
C LEU A 25 4.80 1.19 -7.04
N GLY A 26 4.10 0.46 -7.91
CA GLY A 26 4.17 0.59 -9.36
C GLY A 26 5.16 -0.36 -10.04
N GLU A 27 5.94 -1.15 -9.29
CA GLU A 27 6.78 -2.22 -9.84
C GLU A 27 6.05 -3.56 -9.94
N GLY A 28 4.93 -3.72 -9.23
CA GLY A 28 4.04 -4.88 -9.32
C GLY A 28 2.85 -4.63 -10.23
N ASN A 29 1.76 -5.35 -9.99
CA ASN A 29 0.50 -5.23 -10.74
C ASN A 29 -0.71 -4.91 -9.86
N ILE A 30 -0.51 -4.57 -8.59
CA ILE A 30 -1.61 -4.17 -7.72
C ILE A 30 -2.09 -2.76 -8.11
N ASN A 31 -3.39 -2.59 -8.29
CA ASN A 31 -3.99 -1.29 -8.58
C ASN A 31 -3.96 -0.39 -7.32
N MET A 32 -2.88 0.36 -7.16
CA MET A 32 -2.70 1.27 -6.03
C MET A 32 -3.72 2.40 -5.95
N THR A 33 -4.28 2.85 -7.07
CA THR A 33 -5.35 3.86 -7.04
C THR A 33 -6.58 3.32 -6.30
N ALA A 34 -7.02 2.11 -6.64
CA ALA A 34 -8.16 1.47 -5.98
C ALA A 34 -7.89 1.18 -4.48
N VAL A 35 -6.66 0.77 -4.14
CA VAL A 35 -6.23 0.58 -2.75
C VAL A 35 -6.31 1.90 -1.98
N CYS A 36 -5.70 2.96 -2.48
CA CYS A 36 -5.69 4.27 -1.81
C CYS A 36 -7.10 4.89 -1.68
N GLU A 37 -8.00 4.67 -2.64
CA GLU A 37 -9.41 5.03 -2.51
C GLU A 37 -10.10 4.33 -1.32
N ALA A 38 -9.81 3.05 -1.12
CA ALA A 38 -10.32 2.31 0.04
C ALA A 38 -9.69 2.82 1.35
N VAL A 39 -8.38 3.04 1.38
CA VAL A 39 -7.66 3.61 2.55
C VAL A 39 -8.31 4.92 3.00
N ARG A 40 -8.58 5.84 2.06
CA ARG A 40 -9.31 7.10 2.35
C ARG A 40 -10.72 6.86 2.86
N ARG A 41 -11.49 5.98 2.20
CA ARG A 41 -12.88 5.68 2.57
C ARG A 41 -13.02 5.16 4.00
N TYR A 42 -12.06 4.36 4.45
CA TYR A 42 -12.05 3.78 5.79
C TYR A 42 -11.30 4.61 6.84
N GLY A 43 -10.77 5.78 6.48
CA GLY A 43 -10.17 6.73 7.43
C GLY A 43 -8.87 6.24 8.06
N VAL A 44 -8.09 5.44 7.33
CA VAL A 44 -6.82 4.90 7.82
C VAL A 44 -5.76 6.01 7.78
N SER A 45 -5.24 6.39 8.95
CA SER A 45 -4.43 7.60 9.10
C SER A 45 -2.92 7.40 8.94
N CYS A 46 -2.42 6.16 9.05
CA CYS A 46 -0.98 5.89 9.00
C CYS A 46 -0.68 4.53 8.35
N PRO A 47 -0.67 4.45 7.00
CA PRO A 47 -0.15 3.29 6.29
C PRO A 47 1.37 3.16 6.49
N VAL A 48 1.86 1.93 6.69
CA VAL A 48 3.30 1.65 6.77
C VAL A 48 3.79 1.09 5.43
N ILE A 49 4.84 1.68 4.88
CA ILE A 49 5.49 1.18 3.66
C ILE A 49 6.49 0.09 4.05
N GLU A 50 6.38 -1.09 3.43
CA GLU A 50 7.31 -2.21 3.64
C GLU A 50 7.97 -2.61 2.32
N CYS A 51 9.19 -2.12 2.08
CA CYS A 51 9.96 -2.50 0.91
C CYS A 51 11.33 -3.05 1.31
N GLY A 52 11.93 -3.86 0.44
CA GLY A 52 13.24 -4.48 0.70
C GLY A 52 14.42 -3.50 0.80
N THR A 53 14.25 -2.23 0.39
CA THR A 53 15.29 -1.19 0.42
C THR A 53 14.73 0.18 0.78
N LEU A 54 15.59 1.08 1.28
CA LEU A 54 15.21 2.46 1.57
C LEU A 54 14.76 3.22 0.32
N ASP A 55 15.46 3.03 -0.81
CA ASP A 55 15.13 3.71 -2.07
C ASP A 55 13.74 3.30 -2.58
N ALA A 56 13.40 2.01 -2.48
CA ALA A 56 12.08 1.49 -2.80
C ALA A 56 10.99 2.10 -1.90
N SER A 57 11.26 2.23 -0.60
CA SER A 57 10.34 2.89 0.34
C SER A 57 10.15 4.37 0.02
N LEU A 58 11.21 5.09 -0.33
CA LEU A 58 11.15 6.52 -0.71
C LEU A 58 10.42 6.74 -2.04
N ALA A 59 10.59 5.83 -3.01
CA ALA A 59 9.83 5.85 -4.26
C ALA A 59 8.34 5.62 -3.99
N SER A 60 8.01 4.60 -3.19
CA SER A 60 6.64 4.28 -2.78
C SER A 60 5.97 5.42 -2.03
N LYS A 61 6.71 6.12 -1.16
CA LYS A 61 6.21 7.29 -0.44
C LYS A 61 5.70 8.36 -1.41
N LYS A 62 6.42 8.64 -2.49
CA LYS A 62 6.00 9.65 -3.49
C LYS A 62 4.69 9.24 -4.19
N VAL A 63 4.50 7.95 -4.45
CA VAL A 63 3.26 7.42 -5.04
C VAL A 63 2.10 7.61 -4.07
N LEU A 64 2.29 7.27 -2.78
CA LEU A 64 1.27 7.47 -1.76
C LEU A 64 0.93 8.95 -1.55
N GLU A 65 1.91 9.85 -1.54
CA GLU A 65 1.66 11.30 -1.44
C GLU A 65 0.85 11.86 -2.62
N ALA A 66 0.90 11.21 -3.78
CA ALA A 66 0.07 11.58 -4.94
C ALA A 66 -1.33 10.95 -4.88
N LEU A 67 -1.50 9.84 -4.17
CA LEU A 67 -2.70 9.01 -4.18
C LEU A 67 -3.50 9.02 -2.88
N LEU A 68 -3.01 9.61 -1.79
CA LEU A 68 -3.71 9.79 -0.49
C LEU A 68 -3.96 11.27 -0.23
#